data_AF-A0A920B439-F1
#
_entry.id   AF-A0A920B439-F1
#
_cell.length_a   1.000
_cell.length_b   1.000
_cell.length_c   1.000
_cell.angle_alpha   90.00
_cell.angle_beta   90.00
_cell.angle_gamma   90.00
#
_symmetry.space_group_name_H-M   'P 1'
#
loop_
_entity.id
_entity.type
_entity.pdbx_description
1 polymer ?
#
loop_
_entity_poly.entity_id
_entity_poly.type
_entity_poly.pdbx_seq_one_letter_code
_entity_poly.pdbx_strand_id
1 'polypeptide(L)'
;MNKQIKLFFNNWKSWIENEKRLAFKTSQSYCIDLKSFLNFLSNHNNLNVDLKTIINVDEDDLSGWFYERLKKGLSHRSNARALSSLKSFFTFFNSKKTNSRFKNIKN
;
A
#
# COMPACT_ATOMS: atom_id res chain seq x y z
N MET A 1 4.45 -12.26 2.84
CA MET A 1 4.15 -11.34 1.72
C MET A 1 4.55 -11.98 0.39
N ASN A 2 3.63 -12.07 -0.55
CA ASN A 2 3.84 -12.69 -1.87
C ASN A 2 4.95 -11.95 -2.69
N LYS A 3 5.69 -12.69 -3.54
CA LYS A 3 6.78 -12.16 -4.39
C LYS A 3 6.31 -11.03 -5.32
N GLN A 4 5.11 -11.13 -5.88
CA GLN A 4 4.53 -10.09 -6.75
C GLN A 4 4.25 -8.80 -5.97
N ILE A 5 3.69 -8.89 -4.77
CA ILE A 5 3.46 -7.72 -3.90
C ILE A 5 4.77 -7.06 -3.51
N LYS A 6 5.81 -7.85 -3.21
CA LYS A 6 7.15 -7.31 -2.95
C LYS A 6 7.70 -6.53 -4.15
N LEU A 7 7.48 -7.02 -5.37
CA LEU A 7 7.87 -6.31 -6.59
C LEU A 7 7.10 -5.00 -6.77
N PHE A 8 5.77 -5.01 -6.60
CA PHE A 8 4.95 -3.80 -6.67
C PHE A 8 5.34 -2.77 -5.61
N PHE A 9 5.62 -3.22 -4.38
CA PHE A 9 6.11 -2.36 -3.31
C PHE A 9 7.42 -1.68 -3.70
N ASN A 10 8.40 -2.43 -4.23
CA ASN A 10 9.69 -1.88 -4.63
C ASN A 10 9.57 -0.92 -5.82
N ASN A 11 8.75 -1.26 -6.82
CA ASN A 11 8.50 -0.39 -7.96
C ASN A 11 7.80 0.91 -7.54
N TRP A 12 6.83 0.82 -6.62
CA TRP A 12 6.18 1.99 -6.05
C TRP A 12 7.15 2.84 -5.22
N LYS A 13 8.02 2.22 -4.42
CA LYS A 13 9.07 2.93 -3.67
C LYS A 13 9.97 3.72 -4.63
N SER A 14 10.48 3.07 -5.67
CA SER A 14 11.30 3.72 -6.69
C SER A 14 10.54 4.85 -7.37
N TRP A 15 9.25 4.65 -7.65
CA TRP A 15 8.40 5.67 -8.25
C TRP A 15 8.23 6.91 -7.37
N ILE A 16 7.94 6.74 -6.07
CA ILE A 16 7.77 7.89 -5.17
C ILE A 16 9.09 8.63 -4.91
N GLU A 17 10.22 7.92 -4.94
CA GLU A 17 11.56 8.50 -4.75
C GLU A 17 12.07 9.22 -6.01
N ASN A 18 11.90 8.65 -7.19
CA ASN A 18 12.51 9.16 -8.42
C ASN A 18 11.55 10.02 -9.26
N GLU A 19 10.30 9.57 -9.42
CA GLU A 19 9.32 10.27 -10.26
C GLU A 19 8.59 11.36 -9.46
N LYS A 20 8.10 11.03 -8.25
CA LYS A 20 7.47 12.04 -7.37
C LYS A 20 8.48 12.85 -6.56
N ARG A 21 9.75 12.46 -6.57
CA ARG A 21 10.85 13.16 -5.89
C ARG A 21 10.57 13.44 -4.41
N LEU A 22 9.90 12.52 -3.72
CA LEU A 22 9.66 12.67 -2.30
C LEU A 22 11.00 12.60 -1.54
N ALA A 23 11.15 13.49 -0.56
CA ALA A 23 12.31 13.48 0.33
C ALA A 23 12.46 12.10 1.00
N PHE A 24 13.70 11.68 1.22
CA PHE A 24 14.04 10.34 1.73
C PHE A 24 13.24 9.94 2.99
N LYS A 25 13.17 10.82 4.00
CA LYS A 25 12.42 10.55 5.24
C LYS A 25 10.91 10.42 5.01
N THR A 26 10.37 11.16 4.05
CA THR A 26 8.96 11.07 3.64
C THR A 26 8.71 9.73 2.93
N SER A 27 9.56 9.33 1.99
CA SER A 27 9.47 8.04 1.29
C SER A 27 9.58 6.86 2.25
N GLN A 28 10.49 6.91 3.23
CA GLN A 28 10.58 5.91 4.29
C GLN A 28 9.30 5.83 5.12
N SER A 29 8.78 6.98 5.53
CA SER A 29 7.53 7.06 6.29
C SER A 29 6.36 6.45 5.52
N TYR A 30 6.27 6.72 4.21
CA TYR A 30 5.27 6.15 3.32
C TYR A 30 5.41 4.62 3.21
N CYS A 31 6.64 4.12 3.08
CA CYS A 31 6.95 2.70 3.08
C CYS A 31 6.52 2.00 4.38
N ILE A 32 6.72 2.63 5.53
CA ILE A 32 6.32 2.11 6.83
C ILE A 32 4.79 2.03 6.93
N ASP A 33 4.10 3.09 6.53
CA ASP A 33 2.63 3.12 6.57
C ASP A 33 2.02 2.05 5.66
N LEU A 34 2.53 1.90 4.43
CA LEU A 34 2.05 0.87 3.51
C LEU A 34 2.33 -0.55 4.04
N LYS A 35 3.52 -0.80 4.60
CA LYS A 35 3.82 -2.10 5.23
C LYS A 35 2.88 -2.40 6.40
N SER A 36 2.56 -1.39 7.21
CA SER A 36 1.59 -1.55 8.30
C SER A 36 0.22 -1.96 7.79
N PHE A 37 -0.24 -1.38 6.68
CA PHE A 37 -1.50 -1.76 6.05
C PHE A 37 -1.46 -3.18 5.47
N LEU A 38 -0.39 -3.54 4.73
CA LEU A 38 -0.24 -4.89 4.17
C LEU A 38 -0.18 -5.97 5.27
N ASN A 39 0.44 -5.67 6.41
CA ASN A 39 0.46 -6.57 7.56
C ASN A 39 -0.95 -6.71 8.18
N PHE A 40 -1.70 -5.62 8.27
CA PHE A 40 -3.09 -5.66 8.72
C PHE A 40 -3.94 -6.55 7.81
N LEU A 41 -3.89 -6.36 6.48
CA LEU A 41 -4.64 -7.19 5.53
C LEU A 41 -4.29 -8.67 5.65
N SER A 42 -3.02 -9.00 5.87
CA SER A 42 -2.57 -10.39 6.03
C SER A 42 -3.21 -11.05 7.26
N ASN A 43 -3.35 -10.29 8.34
CA ASN A 43 -3.94 -10.77 9.59
C ASN A 43 -5.47 -10.81 9.51
N HIS A 44 -6.08 -9.76 8.94
CA HIS A 44 -7.53 -9.61 8.82
C HIS A 44 -8.15 -10.71 7.96
N ASN A 45 -7.51 -11.02 6.82
CA ASN A 45 -8.05 -12.00 5.88
C ASN A 45 -7.54 -13.42 6.13
N ASN A 46 -6.69 -13.65 7.14
CA ASN A 46 -6.02 -14.93 7.43
C ASN A 46 -5.35 -15.57 6.19
N LEU A 47 -4.90 -14.73 5.25
CA LEU A 47 -4.43 -15.12 3.93
C LEU A 47 -3.10 -14.45 3.62
N ASN A 48 -2.29 -15.11 2.79
CA ASN A 48 -1.12 -14.48 2.19
C ASN A 48 -1.58 -13.36 1.25
N VAL A 49 -1.24 -12.11 1.56
CA VAL A 49 -1.57 -10.96 0.70
C VAL A 49 -0.95 -11.16 -0.69
N ASP A 50 -1.82 -11.31 -1.69
CA ASP A 50 -1.50 -11.46 -3.10
C ASP A 50 -2.16 -10.34 -3.94
N LEU A 51 -2.03 -10.40 -5.27
CA LEU A 51 -2.64 -9.39 -6.14
C LEU A 51 -4.17 -9.38 -6.07
N LYS A 52 -4.82 -10.53 -5.86
CA LYS A 52 -6.28 -10.60 -5.74
C LYS A 52 -6.72 -9.89 -4.46
N THR A 53 -6.02 -10.11 -3.34
CA THR A 53 -6.25 -9.37 -2.10
C THR A 53 -6.17 -7.86 -2.34
N ILE A 54 -5.11 -7.37 -2.99
CA ILE A 54 -4.95 -5.92 -3.26
C ILE A 54 -6.03 -5.37 -4.19
N ILE A 55 -6.47 -6.14 -5.19
CA ILE A 55 -7.53 -5.72 -6.11
C ILE A 55 -8.89 -5.63 -5.41
N ASN A 56 -9.11 -6.48 -4.40
CA ASN A 56 -10.38 -6.60 -3.69
C ASN A 56 -10.43 -5.79 -2.38
N VAL A 57 -9.40 -4.99 -2.06
CA VAL A 57 -9.44 -4.08 -0.90
C VAL A 57 -10.65 -3.17 -1.03
N ASP A 58 -11.47 -3.15 0.01
CA ASP A 58 -12.70 -2.36 0.10
C ASP A 58 -12.66 -1.32 1.24
N GLU A 59 -13.79 -0.68 1.50
CA GLU A 59 -13.91 0.34 2.54
C GLU A 59 -13.80 -0.24 3.96
N ASP A 60 -14.20 -1.49 4.17
CA ASP A 60 -14.16 -2.14 5.48
C ASP A 60 -12.71 -2.48 5.86
N ASP A 61 -11.92 -2.99 4.93
CA ASP A 61 -10.48 -3.20 5.10
C ASP A 61 -9.75 -1.89 5.48
N LEU A 62 -10.07 -0.79 4.78
CA LEU A 62 -9.46 0.51 5.04
C LEU A 62 -9.87 1.07 6.40
N SER A 63 -11.16 0.97 6.73
CA SER A 63 -11.72 1.48 7.98
C SER A 63 -11.25 0.67 9.19
N GLY A 64 -11.20 -0.66 9.07
CA GLY A 64 -10.67 -1.57 10.09
C GLY A 64 -9.21 -1.27 10.40
N TRP A 65 -8.38 -1.11 9.37
CA TRP A 65 -6.98 -0.72 9.57
C TRP A 65 -6.84 0.65 10.23
N PHE A 66 -7.63 1.63 9.78
CA PHE A 66 -7.56 2.99 10.32
C PHE A 66 -7.99 3.03 11.79
N TYR A 67 -9.01 2.24 12.15
CA TYR A 67 -9.43 2.08 13.53
C TYR A 67 -8.33 1.48 14.42
N GLU A 68 -7.57 0.48 13.95
CA GLU A 68 -6.40 -0.01 14.70
C GLU A 68 -5.36 1.09 14.94
N ARG A 69 -5.12 1.96 13.95
CA ARG A 69 -4.18 3.08 14.09
C ARG A 69 -4.65 4.09 15.12
N LEU A 70 -5.95 4.38 15.16
CA LEU A 70 -6.55 5.25 16.18
C LEU A 70 -6.41 4.64 17.58
N LYS A 71 -6.71 3.34 17.72
CA LYS A 71 -6.51 2.60 18.98
C LYS A 71 -5.07 2.62 19.48
N LYS A 72 -4.10 2.58 18.57
CA LYS A 72 -2.67 2.68 18.88
C LYS A 72 -2.22 4.10 19.28
N GLY A 73 -3.13 5.08 19.33
CA GLY A 73 -2.82 6.45 19.75
C GLY A 73 -1.90 7.22 18.80
N LEU A 74 -1.85 6.83 17.51
CA LEU A 74 -1.00 7.50 16.54
C LEU A 74 -1.49 8.93 16.30
N SER A 75 -0.54 9.88 16.23
CA SER A 75 -0.86 11.30 16.05
C SER A 75 -1.66 11.58 14.78
N HIS A 76 -2.46 12.65 14.81
CA HIS A 76 -3.26 13.08 13.66
C HIS A 76 -2.41 13.29 12.40
N ARG A 77 -1.23 13.90 12.54
CA ARG A 77 -0.25 14.06 11.44
C ARG A 77 0.21 12.72 10.88
N SER A 78 0.48 11.74 11.75
CA SER A 78 0.88 10.41 11.29
C SER A 78 -0.24 9.68 10.56
N ASN A 79 -1.48 9.83 11.00
CA ASN A 79 -2.65 9.21 10.37
C ASN A 79 -2.96 9.85 9.01
N ALA A 80 -2.91 11.18 8.90
CA ALA A 80 -3.05 11.88 7.63
C ALA A 80 -1.98 11.45 6.61
N ARG A 81 -0.72 11.30 7.06
CA ARG A 81 0.37 10.77 6.23
C ARG A 81 0.14 9.33 5.80
N ALA A 82 -0.40 8.50 6.69
CA ALA A 82 -0.70 7.11 6.37
C ALA A 82 -1.75 6.98 5.26
N LEU A 83 -2.86 7.71 5.38
CA LEU A 83 -3.90 7.78 4.33
C LEU A 83 -3.32 8.27 2.99
N SER A 84 -2.46 9.29 3.03
CA SER A 84 -1.76 9.80 1.85
C SER A 84 -0.85 8.75 1.20
N SER A 85 -0.23 7.90 2.02
CA SER A 85 0.63 6.81 1.56
C SER A 85 -0.17 5.73 0.83
N LEU A 86 -1.31 5.31 1.39
CA LEU A 86 -2.22 4.34 0.77
C LEU A 86 -2.77 4.89 -0.55
N LYS A 87 -3.28 6.13 -0.54
CA LYS A 87 -3.76 6.79 -1.77
C LYS A 87 -2.68 6.78 -2.85
N SER A 88 -1.45 7.14 -2.49
CA SER A 88 -0.33 7.14 -3.44
C SER A 88 0.00 5.75 -3.97
N PHE A 89 -0.11 4.71 -3.15
CA PHE A 89 0.12 3.32 -3.57
C PHE A 89 -0.97 2.83 -4.52
N PHE A 90 -2.25 3.01 -4.19
CA PHE A 90 -3.36 2.58 -5.06
C PHE A 90 -3.42 3.37 -6.37
N THR A 91 -3.06 4.66 -6.38
CA THR A 91 -2.90 5.43 -7.63
C THR A 91 -1.81 4.82 -8.52
N PHE A 92 -0.66 4.47 -7.94
CA PHE A 92 0.42 3.81 -8.69
C PHE A 92 -0.01 2.42 -9.19
N PHE A 93 -0.65 1.63 -8.34
CA PHE A 93 -1.12 0.30 -8.70
C PHE A 93 -2.09 0.37 -9.88
N ASN A 94 -3.06 1.29 -9.85
CA ASN A 94 -4.01 1.49 -10.93
C ASN A 94 -3.34 1.99 -12.22
N SER A 95 -2.36 2.91 -12.16
CA SER A 95 -1.66 3.39 -13.36
C SER A 95 -0.79 2.31 -14.02
N LYS A 96 -0.23 1.39 -13.24
CA LYS A 96 0.54 0.26 -13.75
C LYS A 96 -0.34 -0.90 -14.21
N LYS A 97 -1.51 -1.13 -13.60
CA LYS A 97 -2.53 -2.10 -14.07
C LYS A 97 -3.02 -1.81 -15.49
N THR A 98 -3.17 -0.52 -15.83
CA THR A 98 -3.62 -0.09 -17.17
C THR A 98 -2.51 -0.20 -18.23
N ASN A 99 -1.24 -0.27 -17.82
CA ASN A 99 -0.12 -0.49 -18.73
C ASN A 99 -0.03 -1.98 -19.14
N SER A 100 -0.21 -2.24 -20.44
CA SER A 100 -0.31 -3.57 -21.10
C SER A 100 0.69 -4.64 -20.64
N ARG A 101 1.88 -4.25 -20.15
CA ARG A 101 2.91 -5.17 -19.60
C ARG A 101 2.43 -6.06 -18.43
N PHE A 102 1.40 -5.66 -17.68
CA PHE A 102 0.87 -6.43 -16.55
C PHE A 102 -0.42 -7.22 -16.87
N LYS A 103 -0.99 -7.07 -18.07
CA LYS A 103 -2.15 -7.89 -18.51
C LYS A 103 -1.79 -9.39 -18.58
N ASN A 104 -0.51 -9.72 -18.76
CA ASN A 104 -0.02 -11.10 -18.88
C ASN A 104 0.15 -11.86 -17.56
N ILE A 105 -0.14 -11.25 -16.40
CA ILE A 105 -0.14 -11.95 -15.10
C ILE A 105 -1.53 -12.58 -14.81
N LYS A 106 -2.49 -12.43 -15.73
CA LYS A 106 -3.83 -13.03 -15.64
C LYS A 106 -3.94 -14.44 -16.26
N ASN A 107 -2.85 -15.03 -16.75
CA ASN A 107 -2.86 -16.39 -17.28
C ASN A 107 -2.13 -17.36 -16.35
#